data_AF-F2J1V5-F1
#
_entry.id   AF-F2J1V5-F1
#
_cell.length_a   1.000
_cell.length_b   1.000
_cell.length_c   1.000
_cell.angle_alpha   90.00
_cell.angle_beta   90.00
_cell.angle_gamma   90.00
#
_symmetry.space_group_name_H-M   'P 1'
#
loop_
_entity.id
_entity.type
_entity.pdbx_description
1 polymer ?
#
loop_
_entity_poly.entity_id
_entity_poly.type
_entity_poly.pdbx_seq_one_letter_code
_entity_poly.pdbx_strand_id
1 'polypeptide(L)'
;MNAEAPIDQGQLTGIICERPQNFGWFLGAGTSRTAGLPTATDIIWDLKRRYYCQQENEDISRQDVQLEAVRSRIQSYMTSKGFPDEWAPEEYSTYFEKIFGEDRERQRRYLAGILAEDKATLSIGNRVLGAMLSCGLSRIAYTTNFDTIVEKAIAEVSGASLSAFHIEGSRSAVQAINNEEFPFYCKLHGDFRHDSIKNLASDLAAQNAELAQSFKVSAARFGFVVMGFSGRDDSVMTMFKEALDAPNAFPHGFYWTGIKGTAPASAVDELVNAARAKGVKAAYVAIETFDALMLRIWRNLPGKPPDLDKKVRKSQAASVSIPLPGAGTGKPIMRLNALPLTSLPGECQSLSFTCDKDWRALRDVQRKSEGRLILTKGDTVLAWGAEADLREHFKSDLNALVPHDLGQQLLTLDEHLYLKGFLEEALCAALVRGKPLLTRTHGQSAFIIANAHAEDQSPFYGLAQTVGKVHGQIDGLTAPADDHHPEPERVRWAEAARVSLDLRDGKYWLIVDPDIWIWPSRARRIADEFLSKRRGDRFNKKYNQLLDAWVRLVGGTEARNTEVTVSAFGSGNVAENPTFSFGTRTGFSQRLRS
;
A
#
# COMPACT_ATOMS: atom_id res chain seq x y z
N MET A 1 29.76 23.83 15.33
CA MET A 1 28.74 22.86 15.80
C MET A 1 28.16 22.21 14.58
N ASN A 2 28.54 20.96 14.29
CA ASN A 2 27.97 20.21 13.17
C ASN A 2 26.50 19.94 13.48
N ALA A 3 25.59 20.54 12.72
CA ALA A 3 24.20 20.13 12.74
C ALA A 3 24.13 18.70 12.21
N GLU A 4 23.91 17.72 13.10
CA GLU A 4 23.62 16.35 12.71
C GLU A 4 22.46 16.34 11.70
N ALA A 5 22.63 15.59 10.62
CA ALA A 5 21.59 15.44 9.61
C ALA A 5 20.29 14.94 10.26
N PRO A 6 19.11 15.42 9.81
CA PRO A 6 17.83 15.00 10.39
C PRO A 6 17.66 13.49 10.25
N ILE A 7 17.36 12.82 11.37
CA ILE A 7 17.14 11.38 11.41
C ILE A 7 15.90 11.03 10.59
N ASP A 8 16.07 10.21 9.56
CA ASP A 8 14.96 9.75 8.74
C ASP A 8 14.28 8.49 9.32
N GLN A 9 13.11 8.15 8.78
CA GLN A 9 12.33 6.99 9.20
C GLN A 9 13.11 5.66 9.09
N GLY A 10 14.02 5.54 8.12
CA GLY A 10 14.84 4.35 7.91
C GLY A 10 15.92 4.19 8.97
N GLN A 11 16.60 5.29 9.31
CA GLN A 11 17.60 5.34 10.37
C GLN A 11 16.98 5.03 11.73
N LEU A 12 15.81 5.62 12.04
CA LEU A 12 15.06 5.29 13.26
C LEU A 12 14.73 3.79 13.33
N THR A 13 14.29 3.21 12.20
CA THR A 13 14.01 1.76 12.12
C THR A 13 15.24 0.94 12.45
N GLY A 14 16.41 1.29 11.88
CA GLY A 14 17.67 0.60 12.15
C GLY A 14 18.06 0.64 13.63
N ILE A 15 18.03 1.82 14.23
CA ILE A 15 18.33 2.04 15.65
C ILE A 15 17.45 1.17 16.56
N ILE A 16 16.14 1.13 16.27
CA ILE A 16 15.20 0.31 17.06
C ILE A 16 15.47 -1.19 16.85
N CYS A 17 15.68 -1.63 15.61
CA CYS A 17 15.82 -3.06 15.30
C CYS A 17 17.12 -3.68 15.84
N GLU A 18 18.17 -2.90 16.07
CA GLU A 18 19.41 -3.37 16.70
C GLU A 18 19.19 -3.88 18.13
N ARG A 19 18.42 -3.14 18.92
CA ARG A 19 18.11 -3.48 20.33
C ARG A 19 16.67 -3.07 20.69
N PRO A 20 15.65 -3.78 20.18
CA PRO A 20 14.26 -3.34 20.29
C PRO A 20 13.77 -3.29 21.74
N GLN A 21 14.25 -4.22 22.56
CA GLN A 21 13.92 -4.35 23.98
C GLN A 21 14.46 -3.22 24.86
N ASN A 22 15.32 -2.35 24.32
CA ASN A 22 15.82 -1.17 24.98
C ASN A 22 14.94 0.08 24.75
N PHE A 23 13.87 -0.06 23.96
CA PHE A 23 12.94 1.01 23.63
C PHE A 23 11.57 0.78 24.27
N GLY A 24 11.07 1.84 24.89
CA GLY A 24 9.70 2.00 25.34
C GLY A 24 8.85 2.78 24.33
N TRP A 25 7.55 2.54 24.35
CA TRP A 25 6.60 3.22 23.49
C TRP A 25 5.75 4.19 24.28
N PHE A 26 5.55 5.39 23.76
CA PHE A 26 4.56 6.33 24.28
C PHE A 26 3.50 6.58 23.21
N LEU A 27 2.26 6.21 23.49
CA LEU A 27 1.16 6.18 22.54
C LEU A 27 0.15 7.27 22.86
N GLY A 28 -0.13 8.14 21.88
CA GLY A 28 -1.19 9.13 21.95
C GLY A 28 -2.41 8.75 21.11
N ALA A 29 -3.43 9.61 21.11
CA ALA A 29 -4.71 9.32 20.46
C ALA A 29 -4.59 9.05 18.94
N GLY A 30 -3.53 9.57 18.31
CA GLY A 30 -3.25 9.33 16.89
C GLY A 30 -2.97 7.88 16.53
N THR A 31 -2.53 7.03 17.46
CA THR A 31 -2.31 5.59 17.22
C THR A 31 -3.62 4.79 17.23
N SER A 32 -4.65 5.29 17.92
CA SER A 32 -5.98 4.68 17.98
C SER A 32 -6.89 5.15 16.85
N ARG A 33 -6.59 6.29 16.20
CA ARG A 33 -7.34 6.80 15.05
C ARG A 33 -7.35 5.82 13.87
N THR A 34 -6.23 5.12 13.63
CA THR A 34 -6.14 4.06 12.60
C THR A 34 -6.99 2.84 12.94
N ALA A 35 -7.38 2.66 14.20
CA ALA A 35 -8.29 1.61 14.65
C ALA A 35 -9.78 1.99 14.61
N GLY A 36 -10.10 3.15 14.01
CA GLY A 36 -11.48 3.64 13.90
C GLY A 36 -12.01 4.34 15.16
N LEU A 37 -11.17 4.53 16.19
CA LEU A 37 -11.56 5.25 17.40
C LEU A 37 -11.35 6.77 17.25
N PRO A 38 -12.29 7.60 17.75
CA PRO A 38 -12.15 9.05 17.68
C PRO A 38 -11.07 9.55 18.63
N THR A 39 -10.30 10.55 18.18
CA THR A 39 -9.33 11.25 19.01
C THR A 39 -9.99 12.19 20.01
N ALA A 40 -9.25 12.72 20.99
CA ALA A 40 -9.76 13.73 21.91
C ALA A 40 -10.36 14.94 21.17
N THR A 41 -9.72 15.38 20.08
CA THR A 41 -10.24 16.43 19.20
C THR A 41 -11.54 16.03 18.52
N ASP A 42 -11.66 14.79 18.04
CA ASP A 42 -12.90 14.29 17.42
C ASP A 42 -14.05 14.20 18.44
N ILE A 43 -13.74 13.85 19.69
CA ILE A 43 -14.71 13.83 20.79
C ILE A 43 -15.18 15.25 21.12
N ILE A 44 -14.26 16.21 21.28
CA ILE A 44 -14.60 17.63 21.49
C ILE A 44 -15.50 18.14 20.36
N TRP A 45 -15.18 17.83 19.11
CA TRP A 45 -16.00 18.24 17.97
C TRP A 45 -17.36 17.54 17.92
N ASP A 46 -17.46 16.27 18.35
CA ASP A 46 -18.76 15.58 18.50
C ASP A 46 -19.60 16.20 19.63
N LEU A 47 -18.98 16.61 20.73
CA LEU A 47 -19.63 17.35 21.82
C LEU A 47 -20.11 18.72 21.37
N LYS A 48 -19.24 19.49 20.70
CA LYS A 48 -19.57 20.80 20.11
C LYS A 48 -20.77 20.67 19.17
N ARG A 49 -20.73 19.71 18.25
CA ARG A 49 -21.83 19.44 17.31
C ARG A 49 -23.13 19.14 18.05
N ARG A 50 -23.13 18.20 18.99
CA ARG A 50 -24.34 17.78 19.70
C ARG A 50 -24.95 18.93 20.50
N TYR A 51 -24.13 19.70 21.21
CA TYR A 51 -24.60 20.83 21.99
C TYR A 51 -25.18 21.92 21.08
N TYR A 52 -24.51 22.26 19.97
CA TYR A 52 -25.03 23.20 18.98
C TYR A 52 -26.35 22.73 18.37
N CYS A 53 -26.43 21.48 17.89
CA CYS A 53 -27.65 20.89 17.33
C CYS A 53 -28.81 20.89 18.32
N GLN A 54 -28.54 20.65 19.60
CA GLN A 54 -29.55 20.67 20.66
C GLN A 54 -30.09 22.08 20.93
N GLN A 55 -29.24 23.11 20.90
CA GLN A 55 -29.63 24.48 21.23
C GLN A 55 -30.27 25.22 20.05
N GLU A 56 -29.72 25.06 18.85
CA GLU A 56 -30.19 25.75 17.64
C GLU A 56 -31.23 24.92 16.85
N ASN A 57 -31.56 23.71 17.32
CA ASN A 57 -32.51 22.79 16.69
C ASN A 57 -32.20 22.50 15.21
N GLU A 58 -30.91 22.38 14.88
CA GLU A 58 -30.40 22.02 13.55
C GLU A 58 -29.87 20.59 13.55
N ASP A 59 -30.04 19.85 12.44
CA ASP A 59 -29.41 18.54 12.25
C ASP A 59 -28.16 18.68 11.37
N ILE A 60 -26.99 18.58 12.00
CA ILE A 60 -25.68 18.64 11.34
C ILE A 60 -25.06 17.26 11.40
N SER A 61 -24.71 16.69 10.24
CA SER A 61 -24.07 15.39 10.18
C SER A 61 -22.60 15.46 10.62
N ARG A 62 -22.00 14.30 10.92
CA ARG A 62 -20.56 14.21 11.22
C ARG A 62 -19.68 14.63 10.04
N GLN A 63 -20.16 14.47 8.80
CA GLN A 63 -19.42 14.80 7.58
C GLN A 63 -19.38 16.32 7.35
N ASP A 64 -20.45 17.02 7.73
CA ASP A 64 -20.54 18.48 7.58
C ASP A 64 -19.56 19.22 8.50
N VAL A 65 -19.20 18.63 9.64
CA VAL A 65 -18.17 19.16 10.57
C VAL A 65 -16.76 19.13 9.96
N GLN A 66 -16.57 18.54 8.77
CA GLN A 66 -15.32 18.64 8.02
C GLN A 66 -15.23 19.92 7.17
N LEU A 67 -16.36 20.61 6.93
CA LEU A 67 -16.38 21.88 6.19
C LEU A 67 -15.96 23.03 7.10
N GLU A 68 -14.99 23.82 6.66
CA GLU A 68 -14.42 24.94 7.43
C GLU A 68 -15.49 25.97 7.82
N ALA A 69 -16.43 26.28 6.91
CA ALA A 69 -17.54 27.20 7.19
C ALA A 69 -18.45 26.71 8.35
N VAL A 70 -18.71 25.40 8.42
CA VAL A 70 -19.54 24.80 9.47
C VAL A 70 -18.79 24.76 10.80
N ARG A 71 -17.49 24.43 10.77
CA ARG A 71 -16.61 24.49 11.94
C ARG A 71 -16.56 25.88 12.55
N SER A 72 -16.29 26.89 11.73
CA SER A 72 -16.21 28.28 12.18
C SER A 72 -17.53 28.78 12.77
N ARG A 73 -18.67 28.36 12.20
CA ARG A 73 -20.00 28.68 12.74
C ARG A 73 -20.23 28.07 14.12
N ILE A 74 -19.96 26.76 14.27
CA ILE A 74 -20.11 26.06 15.55
C ILE A 74 -19.15 26.64 16.60
N GLN A 75 -17.90 26.91 16.23
CA GLN A 75 -16.91 27.49 17.15
C GLN A 75 -17.32 28.89 17.61
N SER A 76 -17.74 29.76 16.69
CA SER A 76 -18.19 31.12 17.05
C SER A 76 -19.38 31.09 18.02
N TYR A 77 -20.32 30.14 17.81
CA TYR A 77 -21.42 29.93 18.74
C TYR A 77 -20.94 29.50 20.13
N MET A 78 -20.00 28.56 20.20
CA MET A 78 -19.44 28.08 21.45
C MET A 78 -18.75 29.20 22.23
N THR A 79 -17.90 29.99 21.56
CA THR A 79 -17.25 31.15 22.17
C THR A 79 -18.30 32.16 22.68
N SER A 80 -19.40 32.38 21.94
CA SER A 80 -20.48 33.27 22.39
C SER A 80 -21.21 32.81 23.67
N LYS A 81 -21.18 31.50 23.96
CA LYS A 81 -21.73 30.88 25.18
C LYS A 81 -20.69 30.75 26.31
N GLY A 82 -19.49 31.33 26.11
CA GLY A 82 -18.40 31.34 27.08
C GLY A 82 -17.63 30.03 27.15
N PHE A 83 -17.66 29.19 26.11
CA PHE A 83 -16.74 28.05 26.01
C PHE A 83 -15.35 28.54 25.54
N PRO A 84 -14.27 27.81 25.89
CA PRO A 84 -12.91 28.15 25.47
C PRO A 84 -12.74 28.15 23.94
N ASP A 85 -11.76 28.89 23.46
CA ASP A 85 -11.38 28.93 22.05
C ASP A 85 -10.79 27.59 21.59
N GLU A 86 -10.83 27.36 20.27
CA GLU A 86 -10.25 26.15 19.68
C GLU A 86 -8.74 26.10 19.99
N TRP A 87 -8.28 24.94 20.49
CA TRP A 87 -6.90 24.70 20.92
C TRP A 87 -6.49 25.31 22.26
N ALA A 88 -7.42 25.85 23.06
CA ALA A 88 -7.13 26.24 24.43
C ALA A 88 -6.71 25.03 25.30
N PRO A 89 -5.73 25.16 26.21
CA PRO A 89 -5.29 24.06 27.08
C PRO A 89 -6.42 23.44 27.92
N GLU A 90 -7.35 24.27 28.38
CA GLU A 90 -8.52 23.92 29.19
C GLU A 90 -9.75 23.50 28.35
N GLU A 91 -9.64 23.44 27.03
CA GLU A 91 -10.75 23.14 26.13
C GLU A 91 -11.39 21.78 26.47
N TYR A 92 -10.58 20.74 26.64
CA TYR A 92 -11.12 19.41 26.92
C TYR A 92 -11.89 19.35 28.26
N SER A 93 -11.27 19.78 29.36
CA SER A 93 -11.88 19.73 30.70
C SER A 93 -13.13 20.60 30.79
N THR A 94 -13.06 21.85 30.31
CA THR A 94 -14.16 22.82 30.39
C THR A 94 -15.38 22.37 29.58
N TYR A 95 -15.18 21.75 28.41
CA TYR A 95 -16.29 21.24 27.61
C TYR A 95 -17.01 20.08 28.29
N PHE A 96 -16.27 19.15 28.91
CA PHE A 96 -16.88 18.05 29.65
C PHE A 96 -17.63 18.55 30.89
N GLU A 97 -17.03 19.46 31.67
CA GLU A 97 -17.67 20.05 32.86
C GLU A 97 -18.95 20.81 32.49
N LYS A 98 -18.92 21.67 31.45
CA LYS A 98 -20.09 22.47 31.08
C LYS A 98 -21.22 21.66 30.42
N ILE A 99 -20.90 20.61 29.67
CA ILE A 99 -21.90 19.82 28.93
C ILE A 99 -22.54 18.73 29.80
N PHE A 100 -21.75 18.08 30.66
CA PHE A 100 -22.23 17.00 31.52
C PHE A 100 -22.52 17.45 32.95
N GLY A 101 -21.92 18.55 33.43
CA GLY A 101 -22.11 19.03 34.80
C GLY A 101 -21.68 17.99 35.83
N GLU A 102 -22.55 17.76 36.82
CA GLU A 102 -22.36 16.71 37.83
C GLU A 102 -22.89 15.33 37.40
N ASP A 103 -23.52 15.21 36.22
CA ASP A 103 -24.09 13.95 35.72
C ASP A 103 -23.03 13.05 35.09
N ARG A 104 -22.24 12.43 35.98
CA ARG A 104 -21.11 11.55 35.64
C ARG A 104 -21.55 10.25 34.99
N GLU A 105 -22.77 9.77 35.24
CA GLU A 105 -23.32 8.59 34.57
C GLU A 105 -23.61 8.85 33.09
N ARG A 106 -24.09 10.05 32.74
CA ARG A 106 -24.29 10.46 31.35
C ARG A 106 -22.97 10.58 30.61
N GLN A 107 -21.93 11.14 31.24
CA GLN A 107 -20.58 11.18 30.70
C GLN A 107 -20.04 9.77 30.42
N ARG A 108 -20.18 8.84 31.39
CA ARG A 108 -19.73 7.45 31.24
C ARG A 108 -20.45 6.75 30.09
N ARG A 109 -21.78 6.86 30.01
CA ARG A 109 -22.55 6.26 28.90
C ARG A 109 -22.14 6.81 27.54
N TYR A 110 -21.85 8.11 27.46
CA TYR A 110 -21.35 8.74 26.25
C TYR A 110 -19.98 8.19 25.84
N LEU A 111 -19.01 8.18 26.76
CA LEU A 111 -17.65 7.69 26.49
C LEU A 111 -17.66 6.19 26.17
N ALA A 112 -18.37 5.38 26.96
CA ALA A 112 -18.51 3.94 26.72
C ALA A 112 -19.16 3.64 25.36
N GLY A 113 -20.12 4.45 24.91
CA GLY A 113 -20.76 4.27 23.60
C GLY A 113 -19.91 4.74 22.41
N ILE A 114 -19.03 5.72 22.61
CA ILE A 114 -18.13 6.23 21.56
C ILE A 114 -16.85 5.41 21.44
N LEU A 115 -16.29 4.98 22.57
CA LEU A 115 -15.10 4.13 22.66
C LEU A 115 -15.46 2.64 22.74
N ALA A 116 -16.70 2.29 22.38
CA ALA A 116 -17.22 0.94 22.45
C ALA A 116 -16.36 -0.04 21.65
N GLU A 117 -16.15 -1.22 22.22
CA GLU A 117 -15.22 -2.22 21.70
C GLU A 117 -15.60 -2.77 20.33
N ASP A 118 -16.89 -2.78 19.99
CA ASP A 118 -17.48 -3.23 18.74
C ASP A 118 -17.16 -2.30 17.55
N LYS A 119 -16.78 -1.04 17.82
CA LYS A 119 -16.42 -0.04 16.80
C LYS A 119 -14.93 0.00 16.48
N ALA A 120 -14.11 -0.66 17.28
CA ALA A 120 -12.66 -0.66 17.15
C ALA A 120 -12.18 -1.85 16.29
N THR A 121 -11.60 -1.57 15.12
CA THR A 121 -10.91 -2.57 14.30
C THR A 121 -9.41 -2.43 14.49
N LEU A 122 -8.75 -3.50 14.93
CA LEU A 122 -7.31 -3.44 15.17
C LEU A 122 -6.54 -3.19 13.87
N SER A 123 -5.88 -2.03 13.80
CA SER A 123 -4.95 -1.71 12.73
C SER A 123 -3.74 -2.66 12.74
N ILE A 124 -3.02 -2.71 11.62
CA ILE A 124 -1.81 -3.52 11.52
C ILE A 124 -0.74 -3.05 12.52
N GLY A 125 -0.57 -1.74 12.70
CA GLY A 125 0.40 -1.21 13.65
C GLY A 125 0.10 -1.63 15.09
N ASN A 126 -1.17 -1.70 15.47
CA ASN A 126 -1.59 -2.19 16.78
C ASN A 126 -1.25 -3.67 16.96
N ARG A 127 -1.48 -4.50 15.94
CA ARG A 127 -1.10 -5.92 15.97
C ARG A 127 0.40 -6.12 16.07
N VAL A 128 1.20 -5.32 15.37
CA VAL A 128 2.67 -5.33 15.49
C VAL A 128 3.08 -5.00 16.92
N LEU A 129 2.54 -3.93 17.50
CA LEU A 129 2.85 -3.53 18.88
C LEU A 129 2.49 -4.64 19.87
N GLY A 130 1.30 -5.24 19.73
CA GLY A 130 0.86 -6.35 20.56
C GLY A 130 1.77 -7.58 20.42
N ALA A 131 2.24 -7.88 19.20
CA ALA A 131 3.21 -8.93 18.96
C ALA A 131 4.53 -8.64 19.67
N MET A 132 5.08 -7.43 19.52
CA MET A 132 6.35 -7.02 20.12
C MET A 132 6.31 -7.08 21.65
N LEU A 133 5.22 -6.62 22.27
CA LEU A 133 5.01 -6.72 23.72
C LEU A 133 4.89 -8.18 24.18
N SER A 134 4.18 -9.01 23.40
CA SER A 134 3.96 -10.42 23.75
C SER A 134 5.22 -11.28 23.67
N CYS A 135 6.13 -11.00 22.73
CA CYS A 135 7.39 -11.74 22.59
C CYS A 135 8.58 -11.09 23.30
N GLY A 136 8.35 -10.04 24.11
CA GLY A 136 9.40 -9.35 24.87
C GLY A 136 10.35 -8.50 24.03
N LEU A 137 10.10 -8.33 22.73
CA LEU A 137 10.84 -7.40 21.87
C LEU A 137 10.58 -5.95 22.24
N SER A 138 9.42 -5.66 22.81
CA SER A 138 9.13 -4.43 23.53
C SER A 138 8.78 -4.79 24.97
N ARG A 139 9.36 -4.09 25.94
CA ARG A 139 9.15 -4.38 27.36
C ARG A 139 8.14 -3.42 28.00
N ILE A 140 8.03 -2.21 27.46
CA ILE A 140 7.27 -1.16 28.10
C ILE A 140 6.47 -0.29 27.12
N ALA A 141 5.24 0.02 27.50
CA ALA A 141 4.38 0.95 26.78
C ALA A 141 3.61 1.86 27.76
N TYR A 142 3.56 3.14 27.43
CA TYR A 142 2.72 4.14 28.10
C TYR A 142 1.69 4.66 27.11
N THR A 143 0.51 5.02 27.59
CA THR A 143 -0.51 5.67 26.78
C THR A 143 -1.22 6.77 27.55
N THR A 144 -1.66 7.79 26.83
CA THR A 144 -2.63 8.79 27.31
C THR A 144 -4.06 8.42 26.93
N ASN A 145 -4.24 7.33 26.17
CA ASN A 145 -5.54 6.92 25.66
C ASN A 145 -6.28 6.10 26.71
N PHE A 146 -7.59 6.32 26.78
CA PHE A 146 -8.49 5.55 27.64
C PHE A 146 -8.90 4.21 27.01
N ASP A 147 -8.72 4.04 25.69
CA ASP A 147 -9.16 2.85 24.97
C ASP A 147 -8.42 1.56 25.37
N THR A 148 -8.94 0.42 24.88
CA THR A 148 -8.39 -0.92 25.14
C THR A 148 -7.69 -1.53 23.93
N ILE A 149 -7.21 -0.69 23.00
CA ILE A 149 -6.65 -1.14 21.71
C ILE A 149 -5.39 -1.99 21.91
N VAL A 150 -4.51 -1.60 22.83
CA VAL A 150 -3.24 -2.31 23.07
C VAL A 150 -3.51 -3.67 23.70
N GLU A 151 -4.41 -3.75 24.67
CA GLU A 151 -4.82 -4.97 25.35
C GLU A 151 -5.48 -5.94 24.38
N LYS A 152 -6.38 -5.43 23.53
CA LYS A 152 -6.99 -6.22 22.46
C LYS A 152 -5.96 -6.74 21.47
N ALA A 153 -4.97 -5.92 21.10
CA ALA A 153 -3.94 -6.34 20.17
C ALA A 153 -3.12 -7.50 20.72
N ILE A 154 -2.79 -7.46 22.01
CA ILE A 154 -2.10 -8.56 22.69
C ILE A 154 -3.01 -9.79 22.76
N ALA A 155 -4.26 -9.63 23.19
CA ALA A 155 -5.22 -10.73 23.25
C ALA A 155 -5.43 -11.39 21.88
N GLU A 156 -5.54 -10.62 20.79
CA GLU A 156 -5.70 -11.16 19.44
C GLU A 156 -4.44 -11.90 18.95
N VAL A 157 -3.25 -11.36 19.24
CA VAL A 157 -2.00 -11.86 18.65
C VAL A 157 -1.38 -12.98 19.50
N SER A 158 -1.36 -12.89 20.82
CA SER A 158 -0.78 -13.92 21.69
C SER A 158 -1.82 -14.76 22.44
N GLY A 159 -3.07 -14.32 22.56
CA GLY A 159 -4.06 -14.96 23.43
C GLY A 159 -3.86 -14.67 24.91
N ALA A 160 -2.83 -13.88 25.27
CA ALA A 160 -2.59 -13.45 26.64
C ALA A 160 -3.49 -12.26 27.00
N SER A 161 -3.88 -12.17 28.27
CA SER A 161 -4.49 -10.96 28.81
C SER A 161 -3.39 -10.04 29.33
N LEU A 162 -3.44 -8.77 28.94
CA LEU A 162 -2.61 -7.72 29.52
C LEU A 162 -3.46 -6.90 30.48
N SER A 163 -3.04 -6.80 31.73
CA SER A 163 -3.62 -5.84 32.68
C SER A 163 -2.82 -4.55 32.65
N ALA A 164 -3.48 -3.43 32.35
CA ALA A 164 -2.86 -2.12 32.37
C ALA A 164 -2.69 -1.62 33.82
N PHE A 165 -1.50 -1.10 34.15
CA PHE A 165 -1.35 -0.23 35.31
C PHE A 165 -2.05 1.08 35.03
N HIS A 166 -2.86 1.52 35.97
CA HIS A 166 -3.62 2.77 35.90
C HIS A 166 -3.70 3.35 37.30
N ILE A 167 -4.14 4.59 37.39
CA ILE A 167 -4.14 5.40 38.61
C ILE A 167 -4.85 4.72 39.81
N GLU A 168 -5.78 3.80 39.52
CA GLU A 168 -6.62 3.10 40.52
C GLU A 168 -6.10 1.69 40.90
N GLY A 169 -4.92 1.29 40.41
CA GLY A 169 -4.34 -0.02 40.70
C GLY A 169 -3.81 -0.14 42.14
N SER A 170 -4.03 -1.29 42.77
CA SER A 170 -3.51 -1.60 44.13
C SER A 170 -2.03 -1.96 44.17
N ARG A 171 -1.37 -2.10 43.01
CA ARG A 171 0.04 -2.45 42.87
C ARG A 171 0.86 -1.25 42.44
N SER A 172 2.00 -1.04 43.10
CA SER A 172 2.89 0.06 42.75
C SER A 172 3.51 -0.14 41.37
N ALA A 173 3.23 0.79 40.45
CA ALA A 173 3.77 0.80 39.09
C ALA A 173 5.31 0.84 39.11
N VAL A 174 5.89 1.56 40.07
CA VAL A 174 7.35 1.66 40.26
C VAL A 174 7.95 0.32 40.67
N GLN A 175 7.30 -0.43 41.56
CA GLN A 175 7.78 -1.75 42.00
C GLN A 175 7.77 -2.76 40.85
N ALA A 176 6.71 -2.78 40.03
CA ALA A 176 6.62 -3.68 38.88
C ALA A 176 7.77 -3.46 37.88
N ILE A 177 8.12 -2.19 37.60
CA ILE A 177 9.28 -1.85 36.76
C ILE A 177 10.57 -2.35 37.40
N ASN A 178 10.78 -2.09 38.70
CA ASN A 178 11.99 -2.49 39.42
C ASN A 178 12.15 -4.02 39.52
N ASN A 179 11.06 -4.76 39.60
CA ASN A 179 11.03 -6.22 39.62
C ASN A 179 11.12 -6.87 38.21
N GLU A 180 11.19 -6.06 37.16
CA GLU A 180 11.21 -6.52 35.76
C GLU A 180 9.96 -7.32 35.36
N GLU A 181 8.79 -6.94 35.89
CA GLU A 181 7.49 -7.52 35.52
C GLU A 181 7.05 -7.03 34.13
N PHE A 182 7.55 -7.68 33.07
CA PHE A 182 7.25 -7.36 31.67
C PHE A 182 6.24 -8.34 31.03
N PRO A 183 5.42 -7.90 30.06
CA PRO A 183 5.33 -6.53 29.51
C PRO A 183 4.66 -5.55 30.48
N PHE A 184 5.28 -4.39 30.68
CA PHE A 184 4.71 -3.30 31.48
C PHE A 184 3.90 -2.36 30.59
N TYR A 185 2.63 -2.13 30.94
CA TYR A 185 1.77 -1.22 30.23
C TYR A 185 1.05 -0.29 31.20
N CYS A 186 1.15 1.02 30.99
CA CYS A 186 0.61 2.02 31.89
C CYS A 186 -0.25 3.06 31.15
N LYS A 187 -1.47 3.29 31.66
CA LYS A 187 -2.39 4.35 31.23
C LYS A 187 -2.28 5.53 32.18
N LEU A 188 -1.70 6.63 31.70
CA LEU A 188 -1.41 7.80 32.53
C LEU A 188 -2.67 8.53 32.99
N HIS A 189 -3.70 8.56 32.14
CA HIS A 189 -4.97 9.24 32.44
C HIS A 189 -6.04 8.30 33.03
N GLY A 190 -5.72 7.03 33.27
CA GLY A 190 -6.66 6.04 33.82
C GLY A 190 -7.37 5.18 32.76
N ASP A 191 -8.33 4.36 33.20
CA ASP A 191 -9.12 3.44 32.39
C ASP A 191 -10.62 3.71 32.58
N PHE A 192 -11.40 3.76 31.49
CA PHE A 192 -12.85 4.03 31.56
C PHE A 192 -13.66 2.94 32.28
N ARG A 193 -13.06 1.77 32.50
CA ARG A 193 -13.69 0.61 33.13
C ARG A 193 -13.73 0.68 34.64
N HIS A 194 -12.84 1.46 35.24
CA HIS A 194 -12.72 1.57 36.70
C HIS A 194 -13.29 2.92 37.17
N ASP A 195 -13.91 2.87 38.36
CA ASP A 195 -14.72 3.95 38.91
C ASP A 195 -13.81 5.08 39.42
N SER A 196 -13.62 6.13 38.62
CA SER A 196 -12.88 7.34 38.98
C SER A 196 -13.54 8.22 40.05
N ILE A 197 -14.35 7.65 40.95
CA ILE A 197 -15.12 8.40 41.95
C ILE A 197 -15.25 7.64 43.25
N LYS A 198 -14.12 7.16 43.77
CA LYS A 198 -13.90 7.14 45.21
C LYS A 198 -12.42 7.43 45.41
N ASN A 199 -12.07 8.69 45.71
CA ASN A 199 -10.99 9.08 46.62
C ASN A 199 -10.88 10.62 46.65
N LEU A 200 -10.41 11.15 47.78
CA LEU A 200 -10.25 12.58 48.01
C LEU A 200 -9.27 13.18 46.99
N ALA A 201 -9.38 14.48 46.69
CA ALA A 201 -8.48 15.18 45.75
C ALA A 201 -6.97 15.02 46.06
N SER A 202 -6.62 14.73 47.32
CA SER A 202 -5.26 14.41 47.78
C SER A 202 -4.73 13.08 47.25
N ASP A 203 -5.58 12.06 47.13
CA ASP A 203 -5.19 10.71 46.74
C ASP A 203 -4.98 10.60 45.23
N LEU A 204 -5.81 11.31 44.45
CA LEU A 204 -5.63 11.47 43.00
C LEU A 204 -4.30 12.17 42.65
N ALA A 205 -3.92 13.20 43.41
CA ALA A 205 -2.64 13.88 43.24
C ALA A 205 -1.45 12.97 43.58
N ALA A 206 -1.56 12.17 44.64
CA ALA A 206 -0.53 11.21 45.03
C ALA A 206 -0.36 10.08 44.00
N GLN A 207 -1.46 9.54 43.47
CA GLN A 207 -1.44 8.50 42.44
C GLN A 207 -0.89 9.03 41.10
N ASN A 208 -1.23 10.26 40.72
CA ASN A 208 -0.62 10.93 39.56
C ASN A 208 0.91 11.07 39.73
N ALA A 209 1.36 11.42 40.93
CA ALA A 209 2.79 11.51 41.23
C ALA A 209 3.49 10.14 41.13
N GLU A 210 2.82 9.06 41.55
CA GLU A 210 3.36 7.70 41.43
C GLU A 210 3.49 7.25 39.96
N LEU A 211 2.48 7.50 39.13
CA LEU A 211 2.54 7.18 37.70
C LEU A 211 3.63 7.99 36.98
N ALA A 212 3.74 9.29 37.29
CA ALA A 212 4.81 10.14 36.78
C ALA A 212 6.20 9.64 37.25
N GLN A 213 6.31 9.19 38.49
CA GLN A 213 7.53 8.59 39.02
C GLN A 213 7.87 7.27 38.31
N SER A 214 6.87 6.43 38.01
CA SER A 214 7.07 5.21 37.22
C SER A 214 7.65 5.52 35.84
N PHE A 215 7.16 6.58 35.19
CA PHE A 215 7.68 7.02 33.90
C PHE A 215 9.13 7.49 34.01
N LYS A 216 9.50 8.26 35.06
CA LYS A 216 10.88 8.68 35.29
C LYS A 216 11.83 7.50 35.45
N VAL A 217 11.43 6.49 36.22
CA VAL A 217 12.22 5.25 36.40
C VAL A 217 12.40 4.51 35.06
N SER A 218 11.34 4.45 34.25
CA SER A 218 11.39 3.87 32.91
C SER A 218 12.29 4.67 31.96
N ALA A 219 12.16 5.99 31.95
CA ALA A 219 12.97 6.89 31.14
C ALA A 219 14.46 6.81 31.49
N ALA A 220 14.81 6.48 32.74
CA ALA A 220 16.20 6.26 33.13
C ALA A 220 16.80 4.94 32.63
N ARG A 221 15.98 4.00 32.15
CA ARG A 221 16.38 2.64 31.71
C ARG A 221 16.21 2.41 30.21
N PHE A 222 15.22 3.05 29.59
CA PHE A 222 14.83 2.83 28.20
C PHE A 222 14.96 4.10 27.37
N GLY A 223 15.24 3.95 26.08
CA GLY A 223 14.93 4.99 25.10
C GLY A 223 13.41 5.03 24.86
N PHE A 224 12.88 6.14 24.37
CA PHE A 224 11.45 6.26 24.13
C PHE A 224 11.14 6.69 22.70
N VAL A 225 10.13 6.05 22.11
CA VAL A 225 9.54 6.42 20.84
C VAL A 225 8.13 6.94 21.10
N VAL A 226 7.92 8.24 20.89
CA VAL A 226 6.63 8.90 21.07
C VAL A 226 5.87 8.89 19.75
N MET A 227 4.66 8.33 19.74
CA MET A 227 3.84 8.15 18.55
C MET A 227 2.40 8.62 18.76
N GLY A 228 1.86 9.35 17.79
CA GLY A 228 0.46 9.74 17.78
C GLY A 228 0.05 10.72 18.89
N PHE A 229 1.01 11.31 19.59
CA PHE A 229 0.80 12.32 20.61
C PHE A 229 1.14 13.71 20.07
N SER A 230 0.25 14.68 20.28
CA SER A 230 0.36 16.03 19.72
C SER A 230 1.24 16.97 20.53
N GLY A 231 1.58 16.62 21.78
CA GLY A 231 2.34 17.48 22.68
C GLY A 231 1.55 18.63 23.29
N ARG A 232 0.21 18.55 23.28
CA ARG A 232 -0.68 19.60 23.80
C ARG A 232 -1.08 19.45 25.26
N ASP A 233 -0.83 18.27 25.84
CA ASP A 233 -1.14 18.02 27.23
C ASP A 233 0.03 18.48 28.10
N ASP A 234 -0.15 19.61 28.79
CA ASP A 234 0.88 20.23 29.62
C ASP A 234 1.34 19.32 30.77
N SER A 235 0.46 18.48 31.31
CA SER A 235 0.82 17.55 32.39
C SER A 235 1.83 16.51 31.91
N VAL A 236 1.59 15.95 30.72
CA VAL A 236 2.47 14.98 30.06
C VAL A 236 3.77 15.64 29.61
N MET A 237 3.70 16.85 29.03
CA MET A 237 4.89 17.59 28.62
C MET A 237 5.78 17.96 29.81
N THR A 238 5.18 18.33 30.94
CA THR A 238 5.91 18.58 32.19
C THR A 238 6.57 17.30 32.69
N MET A 239 5.87 16.18 32.67
CA MET A 239 6.43 14.88 33.05
C MET A 239 7.62 14.45 32.16
N PHE A 240 7.57 14.71 30.85
CA PHE A 240 8.75 14.52 29.99
C PHE A 240 9.92 15.46 30.35
N LYS A 241 9.64 16.74 30.64
CA LYS A 241 10.68 17.71 31.06
C LYS A 241 11.34 17.28 32.37
N GLU A 242 10.56 16.85 33.36
CA GLU A 242 11.08 16.35 34.62
C GLU A 242 11.86 15.04 34.46
N ALA A 243 11.44 14.15 33.54
CA ALA A 243 12.20 12.95 33.21
C ALA A 243 13.55 13.29 32.55
N LEU A 244 13.62 14.36 31.77
CA LEU A 244 14.88 14.88 31.21
C LEU A 244 15.81 15.49 32.26
N ASP A 245 15.31 15.92 33.42
CA ASP A 245 16.15 16.42 34.52
C ASP A 245 16.85 15.29 35.29
N ALA A 246 16.48 14.03 35.04
CA ALA A 246 17.12 12.89 35.67
C ALA A 246 18.57 12.66 35.14
N PRO A 247 19.51 12.18 35.98
CA PRO A 247 20.92 12.03 35.62
C PRO A 247 21.22 11.12 34.42
N ASN A 248 20.32 10.18 34.11
CA ASN A 248 20.48 9.20 33.03
C ASN A 248 19.23 9.15 32.14
N ALA A 249 18.71 10.31 31.75
CA ALA A 249 17.49 10.38 30.95
C ALA A 249 17.66 9.77 29.56
N PHE A 250 16.78 8.84 29.19
CA PHE A 250 16.66 8.21 27.87
C PHE A 250 17.98 7.66 27.31
N PRO A 251 18.61 6.65 27.94
CA PRO A 251 19.95 6.17 27.58
C PRO A 251 20.05 5.63 26.14
N HIS A 252 18.93 5.23 25.53
CA HIS A 252 18.89 4.74 24.14
C HIS A 252 18.30 5.75 23.14
N GLY A 253 18.01 6.97 23.61
CA GLY A 253 17.51 8.09 22.81
C GLY A 253 16.03 8.39 23.00
N PHE A 254 15.64 9.59 22.59
CA PHE A 254 14.28 10.12 22.69
C PHE A 254 13.79 10.57 21.31
N TYR A 255 12.92 9.76 20.71
CA TYR A 255 12.46 9.96 19.34
C TYR A 255 10.99 10.34 19.33
N TRP A 256 10.68 11.53 18.83
CA TRP A 256 9.31 11.97 18.64
C TRP A 256 8.90 11.78 17.19
N THR A 257 7.80 11.10 16.93
CA THR A 257 7.33 10.89 15.55
C THR A 257 6.15 11.79 15.21
N GLY A 258 6.09 12.23 13.96
CA GLY A 258 4.93 12.95 13.44
C GLY A 258 4.74 12.77 11.94
N ILE A 259 3.55 13.11 11.45
CA ILE A 259 3.16 12.84 10.06
C ILE A 259 3.94 13.77 9.13
N LYS A 260 4.55 13.20 8.08
CA LYS A 260 5.28 13.94 7.06
C LYS A 260 4.42 15.05 6.46
N GLY A 261 4.96 16.28 6.45
CA GLY A 261 4.25 17.47 5.96
C GLY A 261 3.45 18.23 7.02
N THR A 262 3.40 17.74 8.26
CA THR A 262 2.84 18.48 9.40
C THR A 262 3.98 19.05 10.26
N ALA A 263 3.90 20.32 10.63
CA ALA A 263 4.88 20.94 11.52
C ALA A 263 4.70 20.43 12.96
N PRO A 264 5.80 20.16 13.70
CA PRO A 264 5.73 19.90 15.14
C PRO A 264 5.13 21.09 15.90
N ALA A 265 4.50 20.81 17.05
CA ALA A 265 4.11 21.86 17.98
C ALA A 265 5.36 22.47 18.62
N SER A 266 5.34 23.77 18.94
CA SER A 266 6.46 24.48 19.55
C SER A 266 6.97 23.80 20.82
N ALA A 267 6.05 23.33 21.67
CA ALA A 267 6.39 22.60 22.90
C ALA A 267 7.18 21.30 22.63
N VAL A 268 6.93 20.63 21.51
CA VAL A 268 7.65 19.41 21.10
C VAL A 268 9.06 19.76 20.61
N ASP A 269 9.19 20.80 19.80
CA ASP A 269 10.50 21.28 19.34
C ASP A 269 11.37 21.74 20.50
N GLU A 270 10.80 22.49 21.45
CA GLU A 270 11.46 22.89 22.69
C GLU A 270 11.93 21.68 23.50
N LEU A 271 11.07 20.66 23.66
CA LEU A 271 11.40 19.45 24.40
C LEU A 271 12.54 18.65 23.74
N VAL A 272 12.48 18.46 22.41
CA VAL A 272 13.52 17.75 21.65
C VAL A 272 14.85 18.51 21.71
N ASN A 273 14.82 19.85 21.60
CA ASN A 273 16.02 20.67 21.71
C ASN A 273 16.59 20.68 23.13
N ALA A 274 15.74 20.70 24.16
CA ALA A 274 16.17 20.58 25.55
C ALA A 274 16.83 19.22 25.83
N ALA A 275 16.30 18.13 25.25
CA ALA A 275 16.90 16.80 25.35
C ALA A 275 18.29 16.76 24.70
N ARG A 276 18.45 17.35 23.50
CA ARG A 276 19.75 17.47 22.81
C ARG A 276 20.76 18.28 23.63
N ALA A 277 20.32 19.39 24.22
CA ALA A 277 21.19 20.24 25.05
C ALA A 277 21.74 19.51 26.28
N LYS A 278 20.99 18.52 26.79
CA LYS A 278 21.41 17.65 27.90
C LYS A 278 22.22 16.41 27.46
N GLY A 279 22.56 16.30 26.17
CA GLY A 279 23.36 15.20 25.64
C GLY A 279 22.55 13.93 25.31
N VAL A 280 21.22 13.97 25.36
CA VAL A 280 20.36 12.86 24.94
C VAL A 280 20.29 12.83 23.41
N LYS A 281 20.43 11.64 22.82
CA LYS A 281 20.16 11.43 21.40
C LYS A 281 18.68 11.63 21.12
N ALA A 282 18.28 12.83 20.71
CA ALA A 282 16.89 13.17 20.50
C ALA A 282 16.62 13.70 19.08
N ALA A 283 15.50 13.29 18.49
CA ALA A 283 15.10 13.76 17.18
C ALA A 283 13.59 13.72 16.98
N TYR A 284 13.10 14.69 16.22
CA TYR A 284 11.79 14.62 15.59
C TYR A 284 11.92 13.88 14.25
N VAL A 285 11.16 12.79 14.07
CA VAL A 285 11.22 11.91 12.90
C VAL A 285 9.90 11.97 12.15
N ALA A 286 9.95 12.46 10.92
CA ALA A 286 8.80 12.48 10.03
C ALA A 286 8.50 11.07 9.50
N ILE A 287 7.28 10.58 9.73
CA ILE A 287 6.80 9.26 9.32
C ILE A 287 5.59 9.40 8.39
N GLU A 288 5.37 8.41 7.53
CA GLU A 288 4.16 8.37 6.67
C GLU A 288 2.90 8.16 7.52
N THR A 289 2.84 7.05 8.25
CA THR A 289 1.75 6.70 9.16
C THR A 289 2.28 5.81 10.29
N PHE A 290 1.51 5.70 11.37
CA PHE A 290 1.78 4.75 12.46
C PHE A 290 1.93 3.31 11.93
N ASP A 291 0.97 2.85 11.13
CA ASP A 291 0.96 1.49 10.58
C ASP A 291 2.18 1.23 9.67
N ALA A 292 2.58 2.21 8.84
CA ALA A 292 3.73 2.09 7.95
C ALA A 292 5.05 1.96 8.74
N LEU A 293 5.25 2.77 9.79
CA LEU A 293 6.44 2.65 10.64
C LEU A 293 6.48 1.30 11.36
N MET A 294 5.37 0.90 11.99
CA MET A 294 5.29 -0.35 12.74
C MET A 294 5.52 -1.56 11.83
N LEU A 295 4.94 -1.59 10.62
CA LEU A 295 5.21 -2.62 9.61
C LEU A 295 6.68 -2.67 9.21
N ARG A 296 7.31 -1.50 9.02
CA ARG A 296 8.72 -1.41 8.65
C ARG A 296 9.62 -1.96 9.74
N ILE A 297 9.34 -1.64 11.01
CA ILE A 297 10.03 -2.21 12.17
C ILE A 297 9.82 -3.73 12.21
N TRP A 298 8.57 -4.19 12.13
CA TRP A 298 8.26 -5.63 12.14
C TRP A 298 8.95 -6.42 11.02
N ARG A 299 9.10 -5.82 9.84
CA ARG A 299 9.82 -6.43 8.71
C ARG A 299 11.31 -6.64 9.01
N ASN A 300 11.96 -5.69 9.69
CA ASN A 300 13.40 -5.69 9.93
C ASN A 300 13.82 -6.31 11.27
N LEU A 301 12.88 -6.63 12.17
CA LEU A 301 13.19 -7.27 13.45
C LEU A 301 13.76 -8.69 13.27
N PRO A 302 14.89 -9.05 13.90
CA PRO A 302 15.38 -10.42 13.93
C PRO A 302 14.59 -11.28 14.94
N GLY A 303 14.57 -12.61 14.77
CA GLY A 303 14.08 -13.54 15.80
C GLY A 303 12.56 -13.57 16.04
N LYS A 304 11.75 -13.25 15.02
CA LYS A 304 10.27 -13.20 15.14
C LYS A 304 9.68 -14.62 15.30
N PRO A 305 8.81 -14.87 16.29
CA PRO A 305 8.06 -16.12 16.35
C PRO A 305 7.15 -16.28 15.11
N PRO A 306 7.21 -17.40 14.37
CA PRO A 306 6.44 -17.60 13.14
C PRO A 306 4.93 -17.46 13.33
N ASP A 307 4.42 -17.87 14.48
CA ASP A 307 2.98 -17.82 14.80
C ASP A 307 2.49 -16.37 15.00
N LEU A 308 3.31 -15.50 15.59
CA LEU A 308 2.99 -14.09 15.73
C LEU A 308 3.10 -13.38 14.38
N ASP A 309 4.11 -13.71 13.55
CA ASP A 309 4.24 -13.13 12.20
C ASP A 309 3.01 -13.44 11.32
N LYS A 310 2.48 -14.67 11.38
CA LYS A 310 1.23 -15.03 10.69
C LYS A 310 0.03 -14.20 11.17
N LYS A 311 -0.10 -13.98 12.48
CA LYS A 311 -1.22 -13.22 13.05
C LYS A 311 -1.10 -11.71 12.80
N VAL A 312 0.11 -11.16 12.77
CA VAL A 312 0.37 -9.78 12.37
C VAL A 312 0.08 -9.59 10.87
N ARG A 313 0.45 -10.56 10.04
CA ARG A 313 0.23 -10.58 8.59
C ARG A 313 -1.09 -11.24 8.16
N LYS A 314 -2.15 -11.16 8.97
CA LYS A 314 -3.51 -11.59 8.58
C LYS A 314 -4.00 -10.96 7.25
N SER A 315 -3.31 -9.94 6.74
CA SER A 315 -3.51 -9.28 5.46
C SER A 315 -2.65 -9.78 4.30
N GLN A 316 -1.96 -10.94 4.40
CA GLN A 316 -1.91 -11.78 3.21
C GLN A 316 -3.35 -12.21 3.00
N ALA A 317 -4.00 -11.69 1.95
CA ALA A 317 -5.30 -12.17 1.52
C ALA A 317 -5.21 -13.70 1.52
N ALA A 318 -5.79 -14.35 2.53
CA ALA A 318 -6.07 -15.76 2.41
C ALA A 318 -6.82 -15.86 1.10
N SER A 319 -6.34 -16.69 0.18
CA SER A 319 -7.08 -17.00 -1.03
C SER A 319 -8.38 -17.63 -0.57
N VAL A 320 -9.38 -16.79 -0.30
CA VAL A 320 -10.73 -17.25 -0.02
C VAL A 320 -11.20 -17.73 -1.37
N SER A 321 -11.00 -19.02 -1.61
CA SER A 321 -11.67 -19.74 -2.67
C SER A 321 -13.14 -19.82 -2.25
N ILE A 322 -13.86 -18.70 -2.38
CA ILE A 322 -15.31 -18.71 -2.36
C ILE A 322 -15.66 -19.62 -3.53
N PRO A 323 -16.25 -20.80 -3.32
CA PRO A 323 -16.59 -21.68 -4.41
C PRO A 323 -17.50 -20.89 -5.34
N LEU A 324 -16.98 -20.61 -6.54
CA LEU A 324 -17.77 -19.93 -7.54
C LEU A 324 -18.96 -20.84 -7.84
N PRO A 325 -20.19 -20.32 -7.74
CA PRO A 325 -21.34 -21.11 -8.14
C PRO A 325 -21.18 -21.55 -9.59
N GLY A 326 -21.69 -22.75 -9.92
CA GLY A 326 -21.51 -23.34 -11.25
C GLY A 326 -21.98 -22.43 -12.39
N ALA A 327 -21.48 -22.68 -13.60
CA ALA A 327 -21.78 -21.87 -14.78
C ALA A 327 -23.29 -21.63 -14.93
N GLY A 328 -23.69 -20.35 -14.90
CA GLY A 328 -25.09 -19.96 -14.97
C GLY A 328 -25.70 -20.23 -16.34
N THR A 329 -26.93 -20.73 -16.41
CA THR A 329 -27.61 -20.99 -17.70
C THR A 329 -28.35 -19.76 -18.25
N GLY A 330 -28.27 -18.60 -17.58
CA GLY A 330 -28.91 -17.35 -17.98
C GLY A 330 -28.20 -16.66 -19.15
N LYS A 331 -28.88 -15.71 -19.80
CA LYS A 331 -28.25 -14.86 -20.83
C LYS A 331 -27.03 -14.13 -20.25
N PRO A 332 -25.92 -14.03 -20.99
CA PRO A 332 -24.71 -13.39 -20.50
C PRO A 332 -24.95 -11.90 -20.23
N ILE A 333 -24.41 -11.39 -19.12
CA ILE A 333 -24.60 -10.00 -18.69
C ILE A 333 -23.52 -9.11 -19.31
N MET A 334 -22.28 -9.57 -19.27
CA MET A 334 -21.11 -8.81 -19.70
C MET A 334 -20.16 -9.71 -20.49
N ARG A 335 -19.66 -9.20 -21.61
CA ARG A 335 -18.56 -9.83 -22.36
C ARG A 335 -17.24 -9.36 -21.77
N LEU A 336 -16.31 -10.27 -21.55
CA LEU A 336 -14.94 -9.98 -21.14
C LEU A 336 -14.03 -9.98 -22.36
N ASN A 337 -12.86 -9.36 -22.24
CA ASN A 337 -11.82 -9.29 -23.26
C ASN A 337 -10.76 -10.40 -23.13
N ALA A 338 -11.11 -11.47 -22.41
CA ALA A 338 -10.23 -12.59 -22.09
C ALA A 338 -10.52 -13.80 -22.99
N LEU A 339 -9.51 -14.32 -23.67
CA LEU A 339 -9.53 -15.55 -24.46
C LEU A 339 -8.89 -16.67 -23.64
N PRO A 340 -9.51 -17.86 -23.53
CA PRO A 340 -8.93 -18.96 -22.77
C PRO A 340 -7.68 -19.48 -23.48
N LEU A 341 -6.55 -19.49 -22.78
CA LEU A 341 -5.34 -20.19 -23.23
C LEU A 341 -5.46 -21.65 -22.86
N THR A 342 -5.28 -22.51 -23.85
CA THR A 342 -5.31 -23.96 -23.71
C THR A 342 -3.91 -24.55 -23.58
N SER A 343 -2.91 -23.88 -24.15
CA SER A 343 -1.50 -24.29 -24.05
C SER A 343 -0.55 -23.08 -24.01
N LEU A 344 0.52 -23.22 -23.23
CA LEU A 344 1.62 -22.28 -23.06
C LEU A 344 2.95 -22.99 -23.38
N PRO A 345 4.02 -22.26 -23.74
CA PRO A 345 5.32 -22.86 -23.93
C PRO A 345 5.88 -23.38 -22.60
N GLY A 346 6.12 -24.69 -22.53
CA GLY A 346 6.62 -25.36 -21.33
C GLY A 346 8.14 -25.36 -21.20
N GLU A 347 8.89 -25.08 -22.26
CA GLU A 347 10.35 -25.15 -22.26
C GLU A 347 10.97 -23.91 -22.92
N CYS A 348 12.15 -23.53 -22.47
CA CYS A 348 13.02 -22.53 -23.13
C CYS A 348 14.49 -22.94 -23.01
N GLN A 349 15.41 -22.20 -23.63
CA GLN A 349 16.84 -22.40 -23.46
C GLN A 349 17.37 -21.55 -22.29
N SER A 350 18.07 -22.17 -21.34
CA SER A 350 18.84 -21.47 -20.32
C SER A 350 20.29 -21.32 -20.80
N LEU A 351 20.80 -20.08 -20.77
CA LEU A 351 22.11 -19.69 -21.24
C LEU A 351 23.05 -19.47 -20.06
N SER A 352 24.23 -20.09 -20.12
CA SER A 352 25.33 -19.83 -19.19
C SER A 352 26.45 -19.07 -19.90
N PHE A 353 26.91 -17.97 -19.30
CA PHE A 353 27.95 -17.11 -19.86
C PHE A 353 29.25 -17.20 -19.07
N THR A 354 30.38 -16.89 -19.71
CA THR A 354 31.69 -16.78 -19.04
C THR A 354 31.76 -15.59 -18.09
N CYS A 355 31.08 -14.51 -18.46
CA CYS A 355 30.92 -13.31 -17.65
C CYS A 355 29.44 -12.92 -17.62
N ASP A 356 28.95 -12.47 -16.46
CA ASP A 356 27.58 -12.02 -16.31
C ASP A 356 27.23 -10.90 -17.30
N LYS A 357 26.06 -11.03 -17.92
CA LYS A 357 25.53 -10.03 -18.87
C LYS A 357 24.53 -9.12 -18.18
N ASP A 358 24.62 -7.82 -18.46
CA ASP A 358 23.64 -6.85 -18.02
C ASP A 358 22.41 -6.82 -18.96
N TRP A 359 21.32 -6.21 -18.49
CA TRP A 359 20.08 -6.09 -19.28
C TRP A 359 20.28 -5.32 -20.59
N ARG A 360 21.21 -4.37 -20.61
CA ARG A 360 21.49 -3.53 -21.78
C ARG A 360 22.11 -4.36 -22.91
N ALA A 361 23.12 -5.18 -22.59
CA ALA A 361 23.74 -6.08 -23.56
C ALA A 361 22.74 -7.09 -24.13
N LEU A 362 21.86 -7.66 -23.30
CA LEU A 362 20.83 -8.60 -23.76
C LEU A 362 19.83 -7.92 -24.70
N ARG A 363 19.35 -6.71 -24.37
CA ARG A 363 18.44 -5.95 -25.24
C ARG A 363 19.11 -5.49 -26.54
N ASP A 364 20.39 -5.17 -26.51
CA ASP A 364 21.16 -4.84 -27.72
C ASP A 364 21.30 -6.05 -28.65
N VAL A 365 21.56 -7.24 -28.11
CA VAL A 365 21.57 -8.50 -28.88
C VAL A 365 20.19 -8.77 -29.47
N GLN A 366 19.14 -8.67 -28.67
CA GLN A 366 17.78 -8.88 -29.14
C GLN A 366 17.41 -7.92 -30.28
N ARG A 367 17.80 -6.64 -30.20
CA ARG A 367 17.60 -5.65 -31.26
C ARG A 367 18.37 -5.98 -32.53
N LYS A 368 19.63 -6.41 -32.41
CA LYS A 368 20.48 -6.82 -33.55
C LYS A 368 20.02 -8.13 -34.20
N SER A 369 19.34 -8.98 -33.45
CA SER A 369 18.77 -10.23 -33.98
C SER A 369 17.56 -10.03 -34.90
N GLU A 370 17.05 -8.78 -34.99
CA GLU A 370 15.87 -8.43 -35.80
C GLU A 370 14.61 -9.24 -35.44
N GLY A 371 14.49 -9.64 -34.18
CA GLY A 371 13.36 -10.42 -33.68
C GLY A 371 13.50 -11.93 -33.87
N ARG A 372 14.68 -12.44 -34.25
CA ARG A 372 15.00 -13.89 -34.24
C ARG A 372 15.21 -14.45 -32.84
N LEU A 373 15.55 -13.59 -31.87
CA LEU A 373 15.78 -13.97 -30.48
C LEU A 373 14.84 -13.22 -29.55
N ILE A 374 14.39 -13.90 -28.50
CA ILE A 374 13.67 -13.31 -27.35
C ILE A 374 14.43 -13.72 -26.10
N LEU A 375 14.76 -12.75 -25.24
CA LEU A 375 15.67 -12.94 -24.11
C LEU A 375 15.08 -12.33 -22.83
N THR A 376 15.27 -13.01 -21.71
CA THR A 376 15.00 -12.47 -20.37
C THR A 376 16.08 -12.90 -19.38
N LYS A 377 16.16 -12.23 -18.23
CA LYS A 377 17.14 -12.51 -17.17
C LYS A 377 16.42 -12.70 -15.83
N GLY A 378 16.60 -13.87 -15.24
CA GLY A 378 16.31 -14.19 -13.84
C GLY A 378 17.62 -14.55 -13.12
N ASP A 379 17.65 -15.69 -12.43
CA ASP A 379 18.88 -16.28 -11.88
C ASP A 379 19.84 -16.71 -12.99
N THR A 380 19.28 -17.19 -14.11
CA THR A 380 19.97 -17.42 -15.38
C THR A 380 19.33 -16.60 -16.49
N VAL A 381 19.99 -16.52 -17.65
CA VAL A 381 19.41 -15.88 -18.83
C VAL A 381 18.60 -16.93 -19.59
N LEU A 382 17.32 -16.65 -19.82
CA LEU A 382 16.43 -17.53 -20.58
C LEU A 382 16.24 -16.97 -21.98
N ALA A 383 16.12 -17.86 -22.96
CA ALA A 383 16.09 -17.53 -24.37
C ALA A 383 15.14 -18.42 -25.16
N TRP A 384 14.52 -17.82 -26.16
CA TRP A 384 13.87 -18.49 -27.28
C TRP A 384 14.49 -17.98 -28.58
N GLY A 385 14.73 -18.90 -29.52
CA GLY A 385 15.42 -18.67 -30.78
C GLY A 385 16.30 -19.86 -31.15
N ALA A 386 16.68 -19.96 -32.42
CA ALA A 386 17.51 -21.07 -32.89
C ALA A 386 18.91 -21.04 -32.23
N GLU A 387 19.45 -22.22 -31.90
CA GLU A 387 20.79 -22.30 -31.30
C GLU A 387 21.87 -21.63 -32.18
N ALA A 388 21.74 -21.72 -33.51
CA ALA A 388 22.65 -21.08 -34.45
C ALA A 388 22.67 -19.54 -34.27
N ASP A 389 21.50 -18.91 -34.12
CA ASP A 389 21.38 -17.46 -33.92
C ASP A 389 21.97 -17.04 -32.57
N LEU A 390 21.74 -17.84 -31.51
CA LEU A 390 22.30 -17.59 -30.18
C LEU A 390 23.83 -17.65 -30.20
N ARG A 391 24.40 -18.67 -30.84
CA ARG A 391 25.87 -18.80 -30.99
C ARG A 391 26.47 -17.72 -31.90
N GLU A 392 25.76 -17.30 -32.95
CA GLU A 392 26.20 -16.20 -33.82
C GLU A 392 26.35 -14.87 -33.05
N HIS A 393 25.37 -14.54 -32.21
CA HIS A 393 25.32 -13.25 -31.51
C HIS A 393 26.18 -13.23 -30.24
N PHE A 394 26.23 -14.32 -29.47
CA PHE A 394 26.99 -14.39 -28.22
C PHE A 394 28.41 -14.95 -28.39
N LYS A 395 28.72 -15.60 -29.51
CA LYS A 395 30.05 -16.11 -29.87
C LYS A 395 30.72 -16.88 -28.71
N SER A 396 31.96 -16.53 -28.38
CA SER A 396 32.76 -17.16 -27.32
C SER A 396 32.27 -16.90 -25.90
N ASP A 397 31.32 -15.99 -25.71
CA ASP A 397 30.83 -15.66 -24.37
C ASP A 397 29.83 -16.70 -23.85
N LEU A 398 29.22 -17.48 -24.74
CA LEU A 398 28.21 -18.49 -24.42
C LEU A 398 28.86 -19.86 -24.17
N ASN A 399 28.80 -20.33 -22.92
CA ASN A 399 29.41 -21.60 -22.52
C ASN A 399 28.50 -22.80 -22.75
N ALA A 400 27.23 -22.68 -22.35
CA ALA A 400 26.28 -23.77 -22.42
C ALA A 400 24.87 -23.24 -22.76
N LEU A 401 24.15 -24.05 -23.54
CA LEU A 401 22.70 -23.97 -23.70
C LEU A 401 22.12 -25.26 -23.15
N VAL A 402 21.16 -25.13 -22.24
CA VAL A 402 20.48 -26.28 -21.64
C VAL A 402 18.98 -26.03 -21.69
N PRO A 403 18.16 -27.01 -22.13
CA PRO A 403 16.71 -26.92 -22.02
C PRO A 403 16.30 -26.68 -20.57
N HIS A 404 15.41 -25.73 -20.37
CA HIS A 404 14.89 -25.30 -19.07
C HIS A 404 13.38 -25.43 -19.07
N ASP A 405 12.88 -26.22 -18.12
CA ASP A 405 11.44 -26.45 -17.92
C ASP A 405 10.82 -25.28 -17.14
N LEU A 406 9.80 -24.68 -17.74
CA LEU A 406 9.03 -23.57 -17.18
C LEU A 406 7.83 -24.05 -16.36
N GLY A 407 7.47 -25.34 -16.39
CA GLY A 407 6.22 -25.87 -15.86
C GLY A 407 5.88 -25.45 -14.43
N GLN A 408 6.84 -25.52 -13.50
CA GLN A 408 6.61 -25.06 -12.11
C GLN A 408 6.45 -23.55 -12.00
N GLN A 409 7.26 -22.79 -12.75
CA GLN A 409 7.24 -21.31 -12.73
C GLN A 409 5.96 -20.76 -13.37
N LEU A 410 5.35 -21.52 -14.29
CA LEU A 410 4.04 -21.25 -14.85
C LEU A 410 2.89 -21.49 -13.85
N LEU A 411 3.09 -22.09 -12.68
CA LEU A 411 2.03 -22.17 -11.67
C LEU A 411 1.98 -20.91 -10.78
N THR A 412 3.10 -20.19 -10.68
CA THR A 412 3.30 -19.01 -9.84
C THR A 412 3.75 -17.80 -10.65
N LEU A 413 3.26 -17.65 -11.89
CA LEU A 413 3.74 -16.63 -12.83
C LEU A 413 3.65 -15.18 -12.30
N ASP A 414 2.66 -14.89 -11.46
CA ASP A 414 2.50 -13.57 -10.83
C ASP A 414 3.63 -13.23 -9.84
N GLU A 415 4.35 -14.23 -9.31
CA GLU A 415 5.54 -14.05 -8.47
C GLU A 415 6.81 -13.82 -9.31
N HIS A 416 6.77 -14.11 -10.62
CA HIS A 416 7.89 -14.05 -11.54
C HIS A 416 7.66 -13.04 -12.67
N LEU A 417 7.64 -11.74 -12.34
CA LEU A 417 7.37 -10.66 -13.30
C LEU A 417 8.28 -10.66 -14.54
N TYR A 418 9.53 -11.08 -14.42
CA TYR A 418 10.46 -11.18 -15.55
C TYR A 418 10.05 -12.28 -16.55
N LEU A 419 9.48 -13.38 -16.04
CA LEU A 419 8.99 -14.49 -16.84
C LEU A 419 7.66 -14.14 -17.49
N LYS A 420 6.79 -13.41 -16.78
CA LYS A 420 5.55 -12.87 -17.35
C LYS A 420 5.82 -11.98 -18.56
N GLY A 421 6.73 -11.02 -18.42
CA GLY A 421 7.12 -10.14 -19.53
C GLY A 421 7.75 -10.91 -20.70
N PHE A 422 8.55 -11.94 -20.41
CA PHE A 422 9.15 -12.82 -21.43
C PHE A 422 8.10 -13.58 -22.24
N LEU A 423 7.09 -14.16 -21.57
CA LEU A 423 5.97 -14.85 -22.21
C LEU A 423 5.09 -13.89 -23.01
N GLU A 424 4.78 -12.71 -22.49
CA GLU A 424 3.98 -11.70 -23.20
C GLU A 424 4.69 -11.17 -24.46
N GLU A 425 6.00 -11.01 -24.41
CA GLU A 425 6.83 -10.62 -25.55
C GLU A 425 6.84 -11.72 -26.63
N ALA A 426 7.02 -12.99 -26.23
CA ALA A 426 6.93 -14.14 -27.12
C ALA A 426 5.53 -14.32 -27.72
N LEU A 427 4.48 -14.13 -26.91
CA LEU A 427 3.10 -14.18 -27.37
C LEU A 427 2.83 -13.08 -28.40
N CYS A 428 3.25 -11.86 -28.15
CA CYS A 428 3.14 -10.77 -29.13
C CYS A 428 3.86 -11.10 -30.44
N ALA A 429 5.09 -11.60 -30.39
CA ALA A 429 5.82 -12.04 -31.58
C ALA A 429 5.04 -13.13 -32.35
N ALA A 430 4.46 -14.10 -31.64
CA ALA A 430 3.65 -15.15 -32.23
C ALA A 430 2.35 -14.62 -32.86
N LEU A 431 1.68 -13.68 -32.21
CA LEU A 431 0.41 -13.12 -32.67
C LEU A 431 0.57 -12.24 -33.92
N VAL A 432 1.72 -11.57 -34.11
CA VAL A 432 1.96 -10.70 -35.28
C VAL A 432 2.56 -11.43 -36.48
N ARG A 433 3.11 -12.64 -36.30
CA ARG A 433 3.80 -13.37 -37.37
C ARG A 433 2.87 -13.60 -38.58
N GLY A 434 3.34 -13.23 -39.76
CA GLY A 434 2.61 -13.38 -41.02
C GLY A 434 1.40 -12.45 -41.18
N LYS A 435 1.27 -11.41 -40.34
CA LYS A 435 0.18 -10.43 -40.38
C LYS A 435 0.74 -9.02 -40.53
N PRO A 436 -0.06 -8.05 -41.03
CA PRO A 436 0.36 -6.66 -41.13
C PRO A 436 0.39 -5.95 -39.76
N LEU A 437 0.93 -6.58 -38.71
CA LEU A 437 0.97 -6.05 -37.35
C LEU A 437 2.40 -5.76 -36.93
N LEU A 438 2.56 -4.71 -36.13
CA LEU A 438 3.80 -4.40 -35.42
C LEU A 438 3.65 -4.78 -33.96
N THR A 439 4.75 -5.14 -33.31
CA THR A 439 4.78 -5.29 -31.84
C THR A 439 5.68 -4.24 -31.20
N ARG A 440 5.27 -3.77 -30.02
CA ARG A 440 6.07 -2.91 -29.14
C ARG A 440 5.90 -3.34 -27.69
N THR A 441 7.01 -3.47 -26.99
CA THR A 441 7.05 -3.67 -25.54
C THR A 441 7.50 -2.37 -24.88
N HIS A 442 6.77 -1.91 -23.86
CA HIS A 442 7.11 -0.71 -23.10
C HIS A 442 6.90 -0.97 -21.61
N GLY A 443 7.99 -1.09 -20.85
CA GLY A 443 7.94 -1.51 -19.46
C GLY A 443 7.35 -2.92 -19.33
N GLN A 444 6.28 -3.05 -18.54
CA GLN A 444 5.54 -4.31 -18.34
C GLN A 444 4.29 -4.42 -19.23
N SER A 445 4.28 -3.80 -20.41
CA SER A 445 3.12 -3.86 -21.31
C SER A 445 3.55 -4.18 -22.72
N ALA A 446 2.90 -5.18 -23.32
CA ALA A 446 3.09 -5.58 -24.69
C ALA A 446 1.90 -5.11 -25.54
N PHE A 447 2.20 -4.57 -26.73
CA PHE A 447 1.21 -4.05 -27.65
C PHE A 447 1.39 -4.69 -29.02
N ILE A 448 0.26 -4.99 -29.66
CA ILE A 448 0.16 -5.24 -31.10
C ILE A 448 -0.48 -4.02 -31.75
N ILE A 449 0.05 -3.59 -32.89
CA ILE A 449 -0.31 -2.31 -33.50
C ILE A 449 -0.55 -2.53 -34.98
N ALA A 450 -1.61 -1.93 -35.52
CA ALA A 450 -1.87 -1.95 -36.95
C ALA A 450 -0.73 -1.26 -37.72
N ASN A 451 -0.09 -1.99 -38.64
CA ASN A 451 0.99 -1.43 -39.45
C ASN A 451 0.43 -0.53 -40.56
N ALA A 452 0.58 0.79 -40.38
CA ALA A 452 0.18 1.79 -41.36
C ALA A 452 0.94 1.68 -42.70
N HIS A 453 2.10 1.02 -42.70
CA HIS A 453 2.97 0.87 -43.86
C HIS A 453 2.91 -0.52 -44.51
N ALA A 454 2.03 -1.41 -44.05
CA ALA A 454 1.86 -2.71 -44.68
C ALA A 454 1.23 -2.57 -46.08
N GLU A 455 1.73 -3.35 -47.04
CA GLU A 455 1.20 -3.36 -48.42
C GLU A 455 -0.26 -3.82 -48.46
N ASP A 456 -0.59 -4.88 -47.71
CA ASP A 456 -1.95 -5.37 -47.56
C ASP A 456 -2.62 -4.78 -46.30
N GLN A 457 -3.61 -3.92 -46.53
CA GLN A 457 -4.45 -3.32 -45.49
C GLN A 457 -5.80 -4.06 -45.34
N SER A 458 -6.09 -5.06 -46.18
CA SER A 458 -7.36 -5.81 -46.15
C SER A 458 -7.66 -6.48 -44.80
N PRO A 459 -6.67 -6.97 -44.02
CA PRO A 459 -6.94 -7.57 -42.71
C PRO A 459 -7.52 -6.58 -41.70
N PHE A 460 -7.37 -5.26 -41.91
CA PHE A 460 -7.93 -4.23 -41.04
C PHE A 460 -9.37 -3.84 -41.37
N TYR A 461 -10.00 -4.46 -42.37
CA TYR A 461 -11.36 -4.11 -42.80
C TYR A 461 -12.37 -4.13 -41.63
N GLY A 462 -12.32 -5.14 -40.76
CA GLY A 462 -13.19 -5.22 -39.59
C GLY A 462 -12.96 -4.09 -38.57
N LEU A 463 -11.70 -3.68 -38.37
CA LEU A 463 -11.37 -2.52 -37.54
C LEU A 463 -11.92 -1.24 -38.19
N ALA A 464 -11.69 -1.08 -39.49
CA ALA A 464 -12.10 0.10 -40.25
C ALA A 464 -13.61 0.28 -40.30
N GLN A 465 -14.39 -0.81 -40.42
CA GLN A 465 -15.85 -0.76 -40.32
C GLN A 465 -16.34 -0.25 -38.96
N THR A 466 -15.57 -0.49 -37.90
CA THR A 466 -15.97 -0.14 -36.53
C THR A 466 -15.53 1.27 -36.15
N VAL A 467 -14.31 1.69 -36.50
CA VAL A 467 -13.69 2.95 -36.05
C VAL A 467 -13.35 3.92 -37.18
N GLY A 468 -13.65 3.59 -38.43
CA GLY A 468 -13.32 4.37 -39.62
C GLY A 468 -11.85 4.21 -40.00
N LYS A 469 -11.04 5.27 -39.89
CA LYS A 469 -9.59 5.16 -40.13
C LYS A 469 -8.97 4.27 -39.07
N VAL A 470 -8.00 3.44 -39.43
CA VAL A 470 -7.26 2.55 -38.50
C VAL A 470 -5.93 3.16 -38.08
N HIS A 471 -5.40 4.10 -38.86
CA HIS A 471 -4.20 4.85 -38.56
C HIS A 471 -4.26 6.24 -39.19
N GLY A 472 -3.37 7.14 -38.79
CA GLY A 472 -3.28 8.48 -39.36
C GLY A 472 -2.31 9.41 -38.63
N GLN A 473 -2.28 10.66 -39.06
CA GLN A 473 -1.60 11.76 -38.38
C GLN A 473 -2.61 12.55 -37.54
N ILE A 474 -2.16 13.15 -36.44
CA ILE A 474 -2.94 14.12 -35.67
C ILE A 474 -2.59 15.52 -36.18
N ASP A 475 -3.53 16.17 -36.85
CA ASP A 475 -3.32 17.49 -37.42
C ASP A 475 -3.13 18.54 -36.31
N GLY A 476 -2.15 19.43 -36.49
CA GLY A 476 -1.84 20.50 -35.54
C GLY A 476 -1.08 20.07 -34.28
N LEU A 477 -0.82 18.78 -34.07
CA LEU A 477 -0.07 18.28 -32.91
C LEU A 477 1.37 17.86 -33.29
N THR A 478 2.34 18.43 -32.59
CA THR A 478 3.76 18.06 -32.71
C THR A 478 4.30 17.65 -31.35
N ALA A 479 5.14 16.61 -31.32
CA ALA A 479 5.86 16.20 -30.14
C ALA A 479 6.98 17.22 -29.88
N PRO A 480 7.10 17.77 -28.66
CA PRO A 480 8.17 18.71 -28.33
C PRO A 480 9.55 18.07 -28.51
N ALA A 481 10.53 18.92 -28.84
CA ALA A 481 11.93 18.53 -28.87
C ALA A 481 12.44 18.23 -27.45
N ASP A 482 13.38 17.29 -27.34
CA ASP A 482 14.09 16.95 -26.11
C ASP A 482 15.58 16.73 -26.39
N ASP A 483 16.39 16.52 -25.34
CA ASP A 483 17.84 16.34 -25.45
C ASP A 483 18.27 15.19 -26.38
N HIS A 484 17.35 14.27 -26.69
CA HIS A 484 17.58 13.13 -27.58
C HIS A 484 16.90 13.29 -28.96
N HIS A 485 15.95 14.22 -29.10
CA HIS A 485 15.18 14.50 -30.31
C HIS A 485 15.09 16.03 -30.51
N PRO A 486 16.09 16.64 -31.16
CA PRO A 486 16.22 18.10 -31.22
C PRO A 486 15.17 18.78 -32.11
N GLU A 487 14.44 18.03 -32.94
CA GLU A 487 13.42 18.55 -33.83
C GLU A 487 12.01 18.11 -33.40
N PRO A 488 11.00 19.00 -33.49
CA PRO A 488 9.61 18.63 -33.27
C PRO A 488 9.13 17.59 -34.29
N GLU A 489 8.57 16.49 -33.80
CA GLU A 489 8.10 15.39 -34.65
C GLU A 489 6.58 15.44 -34.82
N ARG A 490 6.09 15.14 -36.03
CA ARG A 490 4.64 15.01 -36.28
C ARG A 490 4.07 13.82 -35.52
N VAL A 491 2.95 14.03 -34.84
CA VAL A 491 2.30 12.96 -34.07
C VAL A 491 1.45 12.07 -34.97
N ARG A 492 1.73 10.77 -34.95
CA ARG A 492 0.98 9.73 -35.67
C ARG A 492 0.30 8.79 -34.69
N TRP A 493 -0.75 8.12 -35.15
CA TRP A 493 -1.49 7.17 -34.34
C TRP A 493 -1.92 5.95 -35.16
N ALA A 494 -2.14 4.82 -34.49
CA ALA A 494 -2.76 3.62 -35.06
C ALA A 494 -3.60 2.90 -34.00
N GLU A 495 -4.63 2.18 -34.44
CA GLU A 495 -5.33 1.22 -33.59
C GLU A 495 -4.35 0.16 -33.12
N ALA A 496 -4.43 -0.14 -31.83
CA ALA A 496 -3.59 -1.13 -31.18
C ALA A 496 -4.43 -2.00 -30.26
N ALA A 497 -3.86 -3.10 -29.79
CA ALA A 497 -4.38 -3.81 -28.63
C ALA A 497 -3.23 -4.08 -27.68
N ARG A 498 -3.47 -3.83 -26.39
CA ARG A 498 -2.60 -4.32 -25.33
C ARG A 498 -2.86 -5.81 -25.16
N VAL A 499 -1.78 -6.57 -25.10
CA VAL A 499 -1.79 -8.02 -24.92
C VAL A 499 -1.14 -8.31 -23.57
N SER A 500 -1.81 -9.10 -22.75
CA SER A 500 -1.26 -9.56 -21.47
C SER A 500 -1.76 -10.94 -21.11
N LEU A 501 -1.03 -11.58 -20.20
CA LEU A 501 -1.39 -12.87 -19.61
C LEU A 501 -1.98 -12.65 -18.20
N ASP A 502 -3.10 -13.30 -17.92
CA ASP A 502 -3.71 -13.31 -16.59
C ASP A 502 -4.02 -14.74 -16.14
N LEU A 503 -3.70 -15.07 -14.89
CA LEU A 503 -4.01 -16.36 -14.27
C LEU A 503 -5.23 -16.19 -13.36
N ARG A 504 -6.35 -16.79 -13.75
CA ARG A 504 -7.62 -16.71 -13.01
C ARG A 504 -8.24 -18.08 -12.90
N ASP A 505 -8.56 -18.49 -11.66
CA ASP A 505 -9.18 -19.79 -11.37
C ASP A 505 -8.37 -20.98 -11.91
N GLY A 506 -7.03 -20.92 -11.73
CA GLY A 506 -6.10 -21.94 -12.22
C GLY A 506 -5.98 -22.03 -13.75
N LYS A 507 -6.59 -21.10 -14.50
CA LYS A 507 -6.57 -21.06 -15.96
C LYS A 507 -5.91 -19.79 -16.47
N TYR A 508 -5.14 -19.96 -17.53
CA TYR A 508 -4.52 -18.84 -18.23
C TYR A 508 -5.48 -18.20 -19.22
N TRP A 509 -5.44 -16.87 -19.27
CA TRP A 509 -6.23 -16.07 -20.18
C TRP A 509 -5.32 -15.12 -20.96
N LEU A 510 -5.49 -15.11 -22.27
CA LEU A 510 -4.96 -14.08 -23.15
C LEU A 510 -5.93 -12.89 -23.11
N ILE A 511 -5.48 -11.78 -22.54
CA ILE A 511 -6.25 -10.54 -22.50
C ILE A 511 -5.91 -9.71 -23.72
N VAL A 512 -6.92 -9.37 -24.51
CA VAL A 512 -6.78 -8.48 -25.68
C VAL A 512 -7.58 -7.22 -25.40
N ASP A 513 -6.89 -6.13 -25.08
CA ASP A 513 -7.52 -4.87 -24.70
C ASP A 513 -7.31 -3.81 -25.80
N PRO A 514 -8.32 -3.52 -26.64
CA PRO A 514 -8.21 -2.55 -27.72
C PRO A 514 -7.88 -1.13 -27.21
N ASP A 515 -6.78 -0.57 -27.68
CA ASP A 515 -6.28 0.77 -27.37
C ASP A 515 -5.84 1.49 -28.67
N ILE A 516 -5.17 2.63 -28.54
CA ILE A 516 -4.61 3.42 -29.62
C ILE A 516 -3.15 3.66 -29.29
N TRP A 517 -2.26 3.35 -30.22
CA TRP A 517 -0.85 3.65 -30.11
C TRP A 517 -0.53 5.03 -30.69
N ILE A 518 0.38 5.77 -30.05
CA ILE A 518 0.82 7.11 -30.46
C ILE A 518 2.33 7.09 -30.71
N TRP A 519 2.75 7.66 -31.84
CA TRP A 519 4.16 7.92 -32.17
C TRP A 519 4.42 9.43 -32.28
N PRO A 520 5.57 9.92 -31.76
CA PRO A 520 6.48 9.21 -30.86
C PRO A 520 5.80 8.95 -29.49
N SER A 521 6.29 7.97 -28.71
CA SER A 521 5.65 7.57 -27.44
C SER A 521 5.50 8.72 -26.44
N ARG A 522 6.46 9.66 -26.43
CA ARG A 522 6.41 10.89 -25.62
C ARG A 522 5.21 11.78 -25.92
N ALA A 523 4.70 11.73 -27.15
CA ALA A 523 3.54 12.52 -27.57
C ALA A 523 2.20 12.00 -27.01
N ARG A 524 2.17 10.82 -26.39
CA ARG A 524 0.92 10.25 -25.85
C ARG A 524 0.26 11.16 -24.81
N ARG A 525 1.04 11.84 -23.96
CA ARG A 525 0.52 12.74 -22.91
C ARG A 525 -0.15 13.99 -23.47
N ILE A 526 0.38 14.55 -24.56
CA ILE A 526 -0.17 15.73 -25.22
C ILE A 526 -1.31 15.39 -26.19
N ALA A 527 -1.45 14.12 -26.58
CA ALA A 527 -2.54 13.62 -27.42
C ALA A 527 -3.79 13.22 -26.61
N ASP A 528 -3.91 13.63 -25.34
CA ASP A 528 -4.99 13.18 -24.44
C ASP A 528 -6.39 13.55 -24.95
N GLU A 529 -6.58 14.77 -25.47
CA GLU A 529 -7.86 15.20 -26.05
C GLU A 529 -8.26 14.33 -27.25
N PHE A 530 -7.30 14.02 -28.14
CA PHE A 530 -7.51 13.12 -29.27
C PHE A 530 -7.88 11.70 -28.81
N LEU A 531 -7.14 11.17 -27.83
CA LEU A 531 -7.40 9.84 -27.28
C LEU A 531 -8.76 9.76 -26.60
N SER A 532 -9.12 10.77 -25.80
CA SER A 532 -10.42 10.88 -25.13
C SER A 532 -11.56 10.90 -26.15
N LYS A 533 -11.47 11.76 -27.18
CA LYS A 533 -12.48 11.84 -28.25
C LYS A 533 -12.64 10.53 -29.01
N ARG A 534 -11.53 9.84 -29.31
CA ARG A 534 -11.53 8.60 -30.10
C ARG A 534 -11.95 7.36 -29.30
N ARG A 535 -11.80 7.38 -27.97
CA ARG A 535 -12.26 6.33 -27.07
C ARG A 535 -13.66 6.60 -26.51
N GLY A 536 -14.10 7.85 -26.49
CA GLY A 536 -15.29 8.31 -25.79
C GLY A 536 -16.60 7.66 -26.24
N ASP A 537 -16.68 7.15 -27.47
CA ASP A 537 -17.86 6.45 -28.00
C ASP A 537 -17.71 4.91 -28.04
N ARG A 538 -16.62 4.36 -27.49
CA ARG A 538 -16.36 2.91 -27.42
C ARG A 538 -17.16 2.25 -26.29
N PHE A 539 -18.48 2.46 -26.28
CA PHE A 539 -19.41 1.74 -25.40
C PHE A 539 -19.52 0.26 -25.80
N ASN A 540 -20.18 -0.56 -24.97
CA ASN A 540 -20.25 -2.02 -25.10
C ASN A 540 -20.47 -2.55 -26.53
N LYS A 541 -21.40 -1.96 -27.30
CA LYS A 541 -21.67 -2.42 -28.68
C LYS A 541 -20.47 -2.24 -29.60
N LYS A 542 -19.88 -1.04 -29.62
CA LYS A 542 -18.73 -0.70 -30.47
C LYS A 542 -17.46 -1.38 -29.98
N TYR A 543 -17.26 -1.45 -28.66
CA TYR A 543 -16.13 -2.18 -28.06
C TYR A 543 -16.19 -3.68 -28.39
N ASN A 544 -17.36 -4.31 -28.33
CA ASN A 544 -17.51 -5.72 -28.70
C ASN A 544 -17.19 -5.98 -30.17
N GLN A 545 -17.60 -5.09 -31.08
CA GLN A 545 -17.26 -5.18 -32.51
C GLN A 545 -15.76 -4.99 -32.74
N LEU A 546 -15.15 -4.03 -32.03
CA LEU A 546 -13.72 -3.77 -32.10
C LEU A 546 -12.92 -4.97 -31.57
N LEU A 547 -13.36 -5.56 -30.46
CA LEU A 547 -12.77 -6.76 -29.89
C LEU A 547 -12.93 -7.96 -30.85
N ASP A 548 -14.08 -8.15 -31.48
CA ASP A 548 -14.27 -9.21 -32.50
C ASP A 548 -13.28 -9.04 -33.66
N ALA A 549 -13.10 -7.81 -34.15
CA ALA A 549 -12.15 -7.52 -35.22
C ALA A 549 -10.71 -7.81 -34.79
N TRP A 550 -10.32 -7.44 -33.56
CA TRP A 550 -9.00 -7.80 -33.01
C TRP A 550 -8.82 -9.30 -32.85
N VAL A 551 -9.80 -10.02 -32.29
CA VAL A 551 -9.75 -11.47 -32.10
C VAL A 551 -9.58 -12.20 -33.44
N ARG A 552 -10.28 -11.77 -34.49
CA ARG A 552 -10.11 -12.32 -35.85
C ARG A 552 -8.73 -12.03 -36.41
N LEU A 553 -8.24 -10.81 -36.23
CA LEU A 553 -6.94 -10.39 -36.73
C LEU A 553 -5.79 -11.15 -36.04
N VAL A 554 -5.85 -11.32 -34.72
CA VAL A 554 -4.84 -12.08 -33.96
C VAL A 554 -4.99 -13.59 -34.12
N GLY A 555 -6.22 -14.09 -34.29
CA GLY A 555 -6.49 -15.50 -34.57
C GLY A 555 -6.19 -15.92 -36.01
N GLY A 556 -6.15 -14.97 -36.96
CA GLY A 556 -6.00 -15.27 -38.38
C GLY A 556 -7.15 -16.09 -38.96
N THR A 557 -8.33 -16.04 -38.34
CA THR A 557 -9.49 -16.86 -38.72
C THR A 557 -10.80 -16.12 -38.46
N GLU A 558 -11.77 -16.32 -39.36
CA GLU A 558 -13.15 -15.86 -39.19
C GLU A 558 -14.00 -16.85 -38.38
N ALA A 559 -13.49 -18.07 -38.14
CA ALA A 559 -14.19 -19.10 -37.40
C ALA A 559 -14.32 -18.73 -35.92
N ARG A 560 -15.56 -18.78 -35.42
CA ARG A 560 -15.86 -18.55 -34.00
C ARG A 560 -15.77 -19.88 -33.25
N ASN A 561 -15.33 -19.80 -31.99
CA ASN A 561 -15.26 -20.96 -31.09
C ASN A 561 -14.35 -22.08 -31.63
N THR A 562 -13.24 -21.70 -32.25
CA THR A 562 -12.16 -22.61 -32.66
C THR A 562 -10.94 -22.37 -31.77
N GLU A 563 -10.10 -23.38 -31.67
CA GLU A 563 -8.76 -23.23 -31.13
C GLU A 563 -7.82 -22.76 -32.24
N VAL A 564 -6.91 -21.84 -31.90
CA VAL A 564 -5.85 -21.34 -32.78
C VAL A 564 -4.53 -21.58 -32.08
N THR A 565 -3.55 -22.08 -32.84
CA THR A 565 -2.17 -22.24 -32.37
C THR A 565 -1.25 -21.30 -33.13
N VAL A 566 -0.44 -20.54 -32.41
CA VAL A 566 0.53 -19.58 -32.95
C VAL A 566 1.91 -19.86 -32.36
N SER A 567 2.97 -19.56 -33.10
CA SER A 567 4.35 -19.65 -32.59
C SER A 567 5.17 -18.43 -32.95
N ALA A 568 6.20 -18.12 -32.16
CA ALA A 568 7.00 -16.90 -32.40
C ALA A 568 7.86 -17.02 -33.67
N PHE A 569 8.40 -18.20 -33.96
CA PHE A 569 9.29 -18.44 -35.10
C PHE A 569 8.73 -19.45 -36.11
N GLY A 570 9.25 -19.44 -37.33
CA GLY A 570 8.80 -20.33 -38.40
C GLY A 570 9.19 -21.80 -38.21
N SER A 571 10.24 -22.08 -37.44
CA SER A 571 10.80 -23.40 -37.18
C SER A 571 11.51 -23.43 -35.82
N GLY A 572 11.95 -24.61 -35.37
CA GLY A 572 12.64 -24.83 -34.09
C GLY A 572 11.96 -25.91 -33.26
N ASN A 573 12.71 -26.48 -32.31
CA ASN A 573 12.16 -27.42 -31.33
C ASN A 573 11.33 -26.70 -30.23
N VAL A 574 10.77 -27.45 -29.28
CA VAL A 574 9.91 -26.90 -28.22
C VAL A 574 10.63 -25.86 -27.34
N ALA A 575 11.93 -26.05 -27.09
CA ALA A 575 12.75 -25.14 -26.31
C ALA A 575 13.25 -23.92 -27.11
N GLU A 576 13.24 -23.98 -28.44
CA GLU A 576 13.63 -22.88 -29.33
C GLU A 576 12.44 -22.02 -29.76
N ASN A 577 11.28 -22.63 -30.01
CA ASN A 577 10.12 -21.96 -30.62
C ASN A 577 8.87 -22.00 -29.72
N PRO A 578 8.59 -20.92 -28.98
CA PRO A 578 7.46 -20.88 -28.08
C PRO A 578 6.15 -20.90 -28.86
N THR A 579 5.28 -21.84 -28.48
CA THR A 579 3.99 -22.08 -29.11
C THR A 579 2.87 -21.85 -28.10
N PHE A 580 1.81 -21.16 -28.53
CA PHE A 580 0.66 -20.79 -27.72
C PHE A 580 -0.62 -21.26 -28.40
N SER A 581 -1.54 -21.84 -27.64
CA SER A 581 -2.87 -22.23 -28.13
C SER A 581 -3.95 -21.51 -27.33
N PHE A 582 -4.92 -20.92 -28.01
CA PHE A 582 -6.04 -20.21 -27.37
C PHE A 582 -7.34 -20.39 -28.15
N GLY A 583 -8.47 -20.32 -27.45
CA GLY A 583 -9.79 -20.32 -28.05
C GLY A 583 -10.19 -18.94 -28.58
N THR A 584 -10.84 -18.87 -29.75
CA THR A 584 -11.33 -17.59 -30.33
C THR A 584 -12.60 -17.05 -29.67
N ARG A 585 -13.15 -17.75 -28.68
CA ARG A 585 -14.32 -17.31 -27.91
C ARG A 585 -13.88 -16.65 -26.61
N THR A 586 -14.25 -15.39 -26.43
CA THR A 586 -13.97 -14.65 -25.19
C THR A 586 -14.82 -15.13 -24.02
N GLY A 587 -14.39 -14.83 -22.80
CA GLY A 587 -15.18 -15.04 -21.58
C GLY A 587 -16.46 -14.21 -21.53
N PHE A 588 -17.49 -14.74 -20.88
CA PHE A 588 -18.76 -14.05 -20.62
C PHE A 588 -19.16 -14.26 -19.17
N SER A 589 -19.67 -13.22 -18.51
CA SER A 589 -20.35 -13.40 -17.22
C SER A 589 -21.78 -13.90 -17.46
N GLN A 590 -22.18 -14.91 -16.69
CA GLN A 590 -23.52 -15.47 -16.75
C GLN A 590 -24.29 -15.11 -15.48
N ARG A 591 -25.61 -14.91 -15.59
CA ARG A 591 -26.47 -14.78 -14.40
C ARG A 591 -26.49 -16.11 -13.66
N LEU A 592 -26.28 -16.01 -12.35
CA LEU A 592 -26.59 -17.09 -11.44
C LEU A 592 -28.05 -17.48 -11.58
N ARG A 593 -28.32 -18.79 -11.64
CA ARG A 593 -29.68 -19.30 -11.52
C ARG A 593 -30.10 -19.02 -10.08
N SER A 594 -31.10 -18.16 -9.91
CA SER A 594 -31.78 -17.92 -8.64
C SER A 594 -32.40 -19.19 -8.10
#